data_AF-A0A3B4XLL7-F1
#
_entry.id   AF-A0A3B4XLL7-F1
#
_cell.length_a   1.000
_cell.length_b   1.000
_cell.length_c   1.000
_cell.angle_alpha   90.00
_cell.angle_beta   90.00
_cell.angle_gamma   90.00
#
_symmetry.space_group_name_H-M   'P 1'
#
loop_
_entity.id
_entity.type
_entity.pdbx_description
1 polymer ?
#
loop_
_entity_poly.entity_id
_entity_poly.type
_entity_poly.pdbx_seq_one_letter_code
_entity_poly.pdbx_strand_id
1 'polypeptide(L)'
;MDMDEDNDSFGICFILPEGGKTAPCCPHGPTLLFEKVGKGGETGRRFYACSACRDRKDCSFFQWEDDKVSEARLLAREAENQSKRPVFSQQESWTRFRKFASLPLDEKKFCLDCQILLLPGEHAAHSSHRCTAITTAQLRKPSALLCPLDNKKKNAQYLFTERSSHFLLDTLAGQGYRKVLCVGTPRLQELIKLRNLEHKHEPMKTLLLDIDFRYAQFYSQDEFCHYNMFNHHFFGGEASSAVLQSFLRECDGEKVVMVADPPFGGLVKPLANTFSLISQTWRKLQSSDSSNADMPMIWIFPYFFEPRILECLPSLSMLDYQVDYDNHPLYKHGKTGRKQSPVRLFTNICPRDVVLPGEEGYRFCSVCQRYVSGLNKHCAKCNVCPSKDGREWNHCSTCEKCVKPSWKHCQTCGRCALPDHPCGQGQGKEGCFTCGSLKHKHKACPLKDSHRMSSYRSNAKSRGKNPSHHPLYKPKAKKKSGAARRAKKMAAQSV
;
A
#
# COMPACT_ATOMS: atom_id res chain seq x y z
N MET A 1 17.79 -9.86 13.95
CA MET A 1 16.96 -8.71 14.34
C MET A 1 15.81 -8.62 13.36
N ASP A 2 14.78 -9.40 13.70
CA ASP A 2 13.51 -9.45 13.00
C ASP A 2 12.78 -8.14 13.28
N MET A 3 12.35 -7.46 12.22
CA MET A 3 11.30 -6.45 12.38
C MET A 3 10.03 -7.22 12.65
N ASP A 4 9.49 -7.00 13.84
CA ASP A 4 8.27 -7.61 14.40
C ASP A 4 7.26 -7.98 13.31
N GLU A 5 7.02 -9.30 13.15
CA GLU A 5 5.88 -9.87 12.42
C GLU A 5 4.52 -9.55 13.11
N ASP A 6 4.52 -8.66 14.10
CA ASP A 6 3.46 -8.53 15.10
C ASP A 6 3.11 -7.07 15.42
N ASN A 7 3.08 -6.20 14.40
CA ASN A 7 2.52 -4.85 14.56
C ASN A 7 1.11 -4.72 13.97
N ASP A 8 0.27 -5.73 14.18
CA ASP A 8 -1.15 -5.43 14.38
C ASP A 8 -1.24 -4.82 15.78
N SER A 9 -1.33 -3.48 15.82
CA SER A 9 -1.79 -2.74 16.98
C SER A 9 -2.99 -3.49 17.57
N PHE A 10 -2.75 -4.19 18.68
CA PHE A 10 -3.67 -5.06 19.38
C PHE A 10 -5.16 -4.72 19.13
N GLY A 11 -5.84 -5.57 18.37
CA GLY A 11 -7.30 -5.57 18.22
C GLY A 11 -7.89 -4.56 17.23
N ILE A 12 -7.17 -4.03 16.23
CA ILE A 12 -7.79 -3.13 15.22
C ILE A 12 -7.96 -3.85 13.87
N CYS A 13 -9.20 -3.99 13.42
CA CYS A 13 -9.56 -4.62 12.14
C CYS A 13 -10.09 -3.58 11.15
N PHE A 14 -9.62 -3.60 9.91
CA PHE A 14 -10.24 -2.83 8.82
C PHE A 14 -11.59 -3.44 8.44
N ILE A 15 -12.60 -2.59 8.28
CA ILE A 15 -13.95 -2.97 7.85
C ILE A 15 -14.18 -2.42 6.44
N LEU A 16 -14.59 -3.30 5.52
CA LEU A 16 -14.96 -2.88 4.18
C LEU A 16 -16.19 -1.96 4.24
N PRO A 17 -16.25 -0.90 3.42
CA PRO A 17 -17.42 -0.06 3.35
C PRO A 17 -18.66 -0.89 2.97
N GLU A 18 -19.69 -0.89 3.82
CA GLU A 18 -21.00 -1.43 3.47
C GLU A 18 -21.77 -0.37 2.67
N GLY A 19 -22.43 -0.78 1.58
CA GLY A 19 -23.14 0.13 0.69
C GLY A 19 -24.15 1.01 1.45
N GLY A 20 -24.10 2.33 1.22
CA GLY A 20 -25.08 3.31 1.72
C GLY A 20 -24.61 4.28 2.81
N LYS A 21 -23.44 4.09 3.43
CA LYS A 21 -22.87 5.05 4.39
C LYS A 21 -21.64 5.75 3.82
N THR A 22 -21.66 7.08 3.78
CA THR A 22 -20.51 7.91 3.37
C THR A 22 -19.53 8.07 4.53
N ALA A 23 -18.28 7.67 4.31
CA ALA A 23 -17.21 7.89 5.29
C ALA A 23 -16.85 9.38 5.35
N PRO A 24 -16.53 9.94 6.53
CA PRO A 24 -16.10 11.33 6.62
C PRO A 24 -14.75 11.51 5.92
N CYS A 25 -14.54 12.69 5.34
CA CYS A 25 -13.32 13.00 4.60
C CYS A 25 -12.26 13.67 5.48
N CYS A 26 -11.00 13.34 5.19
CA CYS A 26 -9.83 14.05 5.64
C CYS A 26 -9.14 14.70 4.42
N PRO A 27 -8.01 15.41 4.59
CA PRO A 27 -7.28 16.02 3.48
C PRO A 27 -6.79 15.02 2.41
N HIS A 28 -6.83 13.72 2.71
CA HIS A 28 -6.41 12.63 1.82
C HIS A 28 -7.60 11.84 1.23
N GLY A 29 -8.81 12.42 1.27
CA GLY A 29 -10.05 11.79 0.82
C GLY A 29 -10.82 11.06 1.93
N PRO A 30 -11.77 10.17 1.55
CA PRO A 30 -12.57 9.40 2.49
C PRO A 30 -11.70 8.58 3.45
N THR A 31 -12.08 8.59 4.72
CA THR A 31 -11.38 7.83 5.76
C THR A 31 -11.73 6.34 5.71
N LEU A 32 -10.90 5.50 6.35
CA LEU A 32 -11.19 4.08 6.48
C LEU A 32 -11.88 3.81 7.81
N LEU A 33 -12.83 2.87 7.80
CA LEU A 33 -13.50 2.38 8.99
C LEU A 33 -12.69 1.23 9.60
N PHE A 34 -12.46 1.34 10.90
CA PHE A 34 -11.75 0.37 11.71
C PHE A 34 -12.61 -0.05 12.87
N GLU A 35 -12.47 -1.29 13.32
CA GLU A 35 -13.10 -1.81 14.54
C GLU A 35 -12.03 -2.16 15.56
N LYS A 36 -12.15 -1.61 16.77
CA LYS A 36 -11.29 -2.00 17.90
C LYS A 36 -11.97 -3.10 18.71
N VAL A 37 -11.52 -4.34 18.56
CA VAL A 37 -11.96 -5.51 19.32
C VAL A 37 -11.36 -5.48 20.73
N GLY A 38 -12.20 -5.52 21.75
CA GLY A 38 -11.78 -5.59 23.16
C GLY A 38 -11.18 -6.94 23.52
N LYS A 39 -10.29 -6.99 24.53
CA LYS A 39 -9.83 -8.28 25.08
C LYS A 39 -11.03 -8.98 25.75
N GLY A 40 -11.37 -10.20 25.30
CA GLY A 40 -12.39 -11.04 25.96
C GLY A 40 -13.75 -11.14 25.26
N GLY A 41 -13.87 -10.75 23.99
CA GLY A 41 -15.11 -10.94 23.22
C GLY A 41 -16.18 -9.87 23.41
N GLU A 42 -15.83 -8.73 24.03
CA GLU A 42 -16.68 -7.54 23.99
C GLU A 42 -16.87 -7.04 22.56
N THR A 43 -18.07 -6.54 22.24
CA THR A 43 -18.39 -5.95 20.94
C THR A 43 -17.41 -4.82 20.64
N GLY A 44 -16.68 -4.93 19.53
CA GLY A 44 -15.69 -3.93 19.15
C GLY A 44 -16.35 -2.57 18.85
N ARG A 45 -15.65 -1.47 19.15
CA ARG A 45 -16.12 -0.11 18.81
C ARG A 45 -15.47 0.36 17.51
N ARG A 46 -16.28 0.87 16.60
CA ARG A 46 -15.86 1.31 15.26
C ARG A 46 -15.48 2.78 15.20
N PHE A 47 -14.44 3.10 14.43
CA PHE A 47 -13.93 4.46 14.27
C PHE A 47 -13.34 4.68 12.87
N TYR A 48 -13.39 5.93 12.43
CA TYR A 48 -12.78 6.42 11.20
C TYR A 48 -11.40 7.01 11.45
N ALA A 49 -10.44 6.67 10.60
CA ALA A 49 -9.09 7.23 10.62
C ALA A 49 -8.55 7.44 9.19
N CYS A 50 -7.48 8.24 9.07
CA CYS A 50 -6.87 8.56 7.79
C CYS A 50 -6.43 7.29 7.04
N SER A 51 -6.71 7.26 5.72
CA SER A 51 -6.34 6.15 4.83
C SER A 51 -4.86 6.16 4.44
N ALA A 52 -4.27 7.35 4.25
CA ALA A 52 -2.91 7.52 3.73
C ALA A 52 -1.85 7.79 4.79
N CYS A 53 -2.22 8.33 5.96
CA CYS A 53 -1.27 8.67 7.03
C CYS A 53 -1.43 7.75 8.23
N ARG A 54 -0.33 7.13 8.65
CA ARG A 54 -0.30 6.26 9.83
C ARG A 54 -0.07 7.01 11.13
N ASP A 55 0.72 8.08 11.05
CA ASP A 55 1.00 8.92 12.20
C ASP A 55 -0.09 9.99 12.34
N ARG A 56 -0.68 10.09 13.53
CA ARG A 56 -1.68 11.12 13.84
C ARG A 56 -1.08 12.54 13.83
N LYS A 57 0.24 12.66 13.81
CA LYS A 57 0.94 13.95 13.61
C LYS A 57 0.83 14.45 12.18
N ASP A 58 0.79 13.55 11.19
CA ASP A 58 0.70 13.91 9.78
C ASP A 58 -0.76 14.14 9.36
N CYS A 59 -1.68 13.33 9.88
CA CYS A 59 -3.12 13.56 9.78
C CYS A 59 -3.80 13.15 11.09
N SER A 60 -4.30 14.13 11.83
CA SER A 60 -4.88 13.91 13.17
C SER A 60 -6.32 13.39 13.15
N PHE A 61 -6.88 13.13 11.96
CA PHE A 61 -8.28 12.74 11.79
C PHE A 61 -8.61 11.49 12.59
N PHE A 62 -9.61 11.61 13.46
CA PHE A 62 -10.19 10.53 14.23
C PHE A 62 -11.65 10.85 14.57
N GLN A 63 -12.54 9.88 14.42
CA GLN A 63 -13.95 10.00 14.77
C GLN A 63 -14.53 8.60 15.07
N TRP A 64 -15.27 8.42 16.15
CA TRP A 64 -16.02 7.18 16.34
C TRP A 64 -17.22 7.13 15.39
N GLU A 65 -17.63 5.93 14.95
CA GLU A 65 -18.75 5.79 14.01
C GLU A 65 -20.05 6.36 14.58
N ASP A 66 -20.25 6.25 15.90
CA ASP A 66 -21.41 6.70 16.65
C ASP A 66 -21.31 8.16 17.15
N ASP A 67 -20.21 8.87 16.88
CA ASP A 67 -20.06 10.27 17.30
C ASP A 67 -21.03 11.17 16.50
N LYS A 68 -21.88 11.93 17.22
CA LYS A 68 -22.60 13.07 16.63
C LYS A 68 -21.65 14.25 16.48
N VAL A 69 -21.38 14.64 15.23
CA VAL A 69 -20.46 15.75 14.91
C VAL A 69 -21.26 17.05 14.81
N SER A 70 -20.84 18.09 15.53
CA SER A 70 -21.45 19.42 15.41
C SER A 70 -21.11 20.07 14.07
N GLU A 71 -21.99 20.95 13.59
CA GLU A 71 -21.80 21.72 12.37
C GLU A 71 -20.49 22.52 12.38
N ALA A 72 -20.17 23.19 13.49
CA ALA A 72 -18.91 23.91 13.66
C ALA A 72 -17.67 23.01 13.46
N ARG A 73 -17.73 21.74 13.89
CA ARG A 73 -16.62 20.79 13.69
C ARG A 73 -16.55 20.29 12.24
N LEU A 74 -17.69 20.19 11.54
CA LEU A 74 -17.71 19.87 10.10
C LEU A 74 -17.10 21.02 9.29
N LEU A 75 -17.51 22.26 9.55
CA LEU A 75 -16.97 23.45 8.89
C LEU A 75 -15.46 23.62 9.13
N ALA A 76 -14.99 23.43 10.36
CA ALA A 76 -13.56 23.49 10.68
C ALA A 76 -12.74 22.43 9.93
N ARG A 77 -13.29 21.21 9.76
CA ARG A 77 -12.64 20.16 8.97
C ARG A 77 -12.60 20.48 7.49
N GLU A 78 -13.68 21.02 6.95
CA GLU A 78 -13.73 21.40 5.54
C GLU A 78 -12.72 22.52 5.25
N ALA A 79 -12.62 23.52 6.13
CA ALA A 79 -11.59 24.56 6.04
C ALA A 79 -10.15 23.98 6.11
N GLU A 80 -9.89 23.01 7.00
CA GLU A 80 -8.60 22.30 7.06
C GLU A 80 -8.32 21.49 5.78
N ASN A 81 -9.33 20.81 5.23
CA ASN A 81 -9.21 20.06 3.99
C ASN A 81 -8.89 20.99 2.82
N GLN A 82 -9.54 22.16 2.76
CA GLN A 82 -9.32 23.16 1.72
C GLN A 82 -7.92 23.79 1.82
N SER A 83 -7.44 24.12 3.02
CA SER A 83 -6.11 24.72 3.21
C SER A 83 -4.94 23.79 2.86
N LYS A 84 -5.18 22.48 2.83
CA LYS A 84 -4.19 21.46 2.45
C LYS A 84 -4.28 21.04 0.98
N ARG A 85 -5.19 21.63 0.19
CA ARG A 85 -5.23 21.37 -1.25
C ARG A 85 -3.97 21.92 -1.92
N PRO A 86 -3.56 21.33 -3.05
CA PRO A 86 -2.48 21.89 -3.85
C PRO A 86 -2.76 23.33 -4.26
N VAL A 87 -1.71 24.16 -4.30
CA VAL A 87 -1.78 25.58 -4.67
C VAL A 87 -2.28 25.75 -6.10
N PHE A 88 -1.88 24.86 -7.00
CA PHE A 88 -2.31 24.85 -8.40
C PHE A 88 -3.21 23.66 -8.65
N SER A 89 -4.28 23.86 -9.41
CA SER A 89 -5.00 22.75 -10.04
C SER A 89 -4.11 22.02 -11.03
N GLN A 90 -4.52 20.81 -11.43
CA GLN A 90 -3.79 20.04 -12.44
C GLN A 90 -3.76 20.74 -13.81
N GLN A 91 -4.85 21.41 -14.19
CA GLN A 91 -4.91 22.18 -15.45
C GLN A 91 -3.96 23.38 -15.45
N GLU A 92 -3.89 24.09 -14.32
CA GLU A 92 -2.93 25.19 -14.14
C GLU A 92 -1.50 24.67 -14.15
N SER A 93 -1.23 23.56 -13.46
CA SER A 93 0.08 22.90 -13.43
C SER A 93 0.56 22.55 -14.84
N TRP A 94 -0.31 21.98 -15.67
CA TRP A 94 0.01 21.67 -17.07
C TRP A 94 0.20 22.92 -17.94
N THR A 95 -0.62 23.95 -17.73
CA THR A 95 -0.47 25.23 -18.46
C THR A 95 0.84 25.93 -18.11
N ARG A 96 1.24 25.88 -16.83
CA ARG A 96 2.54 26.36 -16.35
C ARG A 96 3.67 25.54 -16.96
N PHE A 97 3.57 24.21 -16.99
CA PHE A 97 4.58 23.35 -17.59
C PHE A 97 4.84 23.67 -19.05
N ARG A 98 3.79 23.87 -19.86
CA ARG A 98 3.93 24.23 -21.28
C ARG A 98 4.68 25.55 -21.47
N LYS A 99 4.35 26.57 -20.67
CA LYS A 99 5.07 27.85 -20.65
C LYS A 99 6.53 27.66 -20.23
N PHE A 100 6.77 26.88 -19.18
CA PHE A 100 8.11 26.58 -18.67
C PHE A 100 8.97 25.83 -19.70
N ALA A 101 8.41 24.83 -20.36
CA ALA A 101 9.10 24.01 -21.35
C ALA A 101 9.57 24.81 -22.57
N SER A 102 8.85 25.87 -22.95
CA SER A 102 9.22 26.77 -24.04
C SER A 102 10.26 27.85 -23.66
N LEU A 103 10.60 27.99 -22.37
CA LEU A 103 11.59 28.98 -21.94
C LEU A 103 13.01 28.64 -22.44
N PRO A 104 13.88 29.64 -22.62
CA PRO A 104 15.31 29.42 -22.83
C PRO A 104 15.94 28.82 -21.56
N LEU A 105 17.12 28.20 -21.72
CA LEU A 105 17.73 27.38 -20.66
C LEU A 105 18.10 28.17 -19.41
N ASP A 106 18.54 29.41 -19.57
CA ASP A 106 18.91 30.35 -18.51
C ASP A 106 17.72 30.80 -17.64
N GLU A 107 16.51 30.74 -18.20
CA GLU A 107 15.27 31.04 -17.48
C GLU A 107 14.62 29.81 -16.82
N LYS A 108 15.03 28.58 -17.18
CA LYS A 108 14.47 27.34 -16.63
C LYS A 108 15.00 27.04 -15.23
N LYS A 109 14.36 27.61 -14.20
CA LYS A 109 14.73 27.41 -12.79
C LYS A 109 13.75 26.52 -12.04
N PHE A 110 14.26 25.71 -11.12
CA PHE A 110 13.47 24.96 -10.14
C PHE A 110 13.91 25.25 -8.74
N CYS A 111 12.92 25.49 -7.89
CA CYS A 111 13.12 25.72 -6.48
C CYS A 111 13.20 24.39 -5.74
N LEU A 112 14.35 24.09 -5.14
CA LEU A 112 14.57 22.90 -4.32
C LEU A 112 13.84 22.99 -2.98
N ASP A 113 13.58 24.18 -2.46
CA ASP A 113 12.90 24.35 -1.17
C ASP A 113 11.37 24.18 -1.34
N CYS A 114 10.82 24.75 -2.40
CA CYS A 114 9.39 24.68 -2.71
C CYS A 114 9.01 23.45 -3.56
N GLN A 115 9.98 22.80 -4.21
CA GLN A 115 9.79 21.65 -5.10
C GLN A 115 8.89 21.97 -6.31
N ILE A 116 9.05 23.17 -6.88
CA ILE A 116 8.26 23.66 -8.02
C ILE A 116 9.12 24.22 -9.16
N LEU A 117 8.62 24.06 -10.39
CA LEU A 117 9.09 24.77 -11.57
C LEU A 117 8.69 26.26 -11.48
N LEU A 118 9.67 27.15 -11.69
CA LEU A 118 9.48 28.59 -11.60
C LEU A 118 9.33 29.22 -12.98
N LEU A 119 8.29 30.02 -13.16
CA LEU A 119 8.20 30.93 -14.30
C LEU A 119 9.02 32.20 -14.03
N PRO A 120 9.43 32.97 -15.06
CA PRO A 120 10.33 34.12 -14.89
C PRO A 120 9.84 35.16 -13.87
N GLY A 121 8.53 35.42 -13.84
CA GLY A 121 7.91 36.35 -12.88
C GLY A 121 7.96 35.91 -11.41
N GLU A 122 8.30 34.65 -11.13
CA GLU A 122 8.34 34.07 -9.79
C GLU A 122 9.75 34.03 -9.20
N HIS A 123 10.77 34.33 -10.01
CA HIS A 123 12.18 34.28 -9.61
C HIS A 123 12.50 35.23 -8.45
N ALA A 124 11.94 36.45 -8.45
CA ALA A 124 12.18 37.42 -7.40
C ALA A 124 11.67 36.93 -6.03
N ALA A 125 10.48 36.33 -6.00
CA ALA A 125 9.87 35.77 -4.79
C ALA A 125 10.63 34.54 -4.25
N HIS A 126 11.49 33.93 -5.08
CA HIS A 126 12.31 32.76 -4.73
C HIS A 126 13.80 33.10 -4.63
N SER A 127 14.15 34.38 -4.55
CA SER A 127 15.56 34.84 -4.52
C SER A 127 16.33 34.35 -3.30
N SER A 128 15.66 34.14 -2.16
CA SER A 128 16.23 33.57 -0.94
C SER A 128 16.21 32.03 -0.91
N HIS A 129 15.55 31.38 -1.87
CA HIS A 129 15.42 29.94 -1.92
C HIS A 129 16.55 29.30 -2.74
N ARG A 130 16.85 28.04 -2.43
CA ARG A 130 17.78 27.23 -3.21
C ARG A 130 17.15 26.87 -4.55
N CYS A 131 17.67 27.45 -5.63
CA CYS A 131 17.21 27.18 -6.99
C CYS A 131 18.32 26.55 -7.84
N THR A 132 17.94 25.73 -8.83
CA THR A 132 18.85 25.14 -9.81
C THR A 132 18.32 25.31 -11.22
N ALA A 133 19.20 25.44 -12.21
CA ALA A 133 18.83 25.45 -13.62
C ALA A 133 18.51 24.02 -14.09
N ILE A 134 17.52 23.87 -14.97
CA ILE A 134 17.07 22.56 -15.45
C ILE A 134 17.13 22.44 -16.96
N THR A 135 17.71 21.35 -17.43
CA THR A 135 17.69 20.92 -18.84
C THR A 135 16.40 20.21 -19.23
N THR A 136 16.07 20.20 -20.53
CA THR A 136 14.93 19.41 -21.04
C THR A 136 15.03 17.91 -20.70
N ALA A 137 16.24 17.35 -20.63
CA ALA A 137 16.45 15.95 -20.26
C ALA A 137 16.04 15.67 -18.79
N GLN A 138 16.36 16.60 -17.89
CA GLN A 138 15.99 16.53 -16.48
C GLN A 138 14.47 16.62 -16.28
N LEU A 139 13.75 17.46 -17.06
CA LEU A 139 12.28 17.52 -17.00
C LEU A 139 11.60 16.18 -17.32
N ARG A 140 12.27 15.29 -18.05
CA ARG A 140 11.76 13.93 -18.38
C ARG A 140 12.02 12.90 -17.29
N LYS A 141 12.76 13.27 -16.24
CA LYS A 141 13.05 12.43 -15.07
C LYS A 141 12.66 13.13 -13.75
N PRO A 142 11.37 13.48 -13.52
CA PRO A 142 10.95 14.19 -12.31
C PRO A 142 11.38 13.53 -10.99
N SER A 143 11.47 12.20 -10.92
CA SER A 143 11.92 11.46 -9.73
C SER A 143 13.40 11.70 -9.37
N ALA A 144 14.19 12.28 -10.28
CA ALA A 144 15.56 12.71 -10.03
C ALA A 144 15.65 14.19 -9.60
N LEU A 145 14.59 14.99 -9.84
CA LEU A 145 14.52 16.40 -9.44
C LEU A 145 13.83 16.56 -8.08
N LEU A 146 12.70 15.87 -7.93
CA LEU A 146 11.91 15.90 -6.72
C LEU A 146 12.65 15.15 -5.61
N CYS A 147 12.84 15.82 -4.48
CA CYS A 147 13.32 15.16 -3.28
C CYS A 147 12.31 14.07 -2.88
N PRO A 148 12.74 12.81 -2.69
CA PRO A 148 11.83 11.73 -2.33
C PRO A 148 11.16 11.99 -0.98
N LEU A 149 9.85 11.77 -0.91
CA LEU A 149 9.10 11.82 0.36
C LEU A 149 9.24 10.50 1.12
N ASP A 150 10.42 10.27 1.69
CA ASP A 150 10.85 8.99 2.26
C ASP A 150 10.29 8.67 3.66
N ASN A 151 9.49 9.57 4.25
CA ASN A 151 8.85 9.31 5.54
C ASN A 151 7.96 8.06 5.47
N LYS A 152 8.44 6.99 6.12
CA LYS A 152 7.85 5.64 6.13
C LYS A 152 6.40 5.57 6.63
N LYS A 153 5.94 6.58 7.37
CA LYS A 153 4.61 6.63 7.98
C LYS A 153 3.58 7.40 7.15
N LYS A 154 4.03 8.10 6.11
CA LYS A 154 3.20 8.94 5.25
C LYS A 154 3.28 8.48 3.80
N ASN A 155 4.32 8.90 3.07
CA ASN A 155 4.43 8.64 1.64
C ASN A 155 5.30 7.40 1.35
N ALA A 156 6.35 7.17 2.16
CA ALA A 156 7.30 6.08 1.98
C ALA A 156 7.76 5.90 0.52
N GLN A 157 8.04 7.02 -0.16
CA GLN A 157 8.37 7.02 -1.58
C GLN A 157 9.76 6.43 -1.79
N TYR A 158 9.81 5.13 -2.07
CA TYR A 158 11.03 4.44 -2.45
C TYR A 158 11.07 4.30 -3.96
N LEU A 159 12.18 4.68 -4.56
CA LEU A 159 12.34 4.75 -5.99
C LEU A 159 13.19 3.56 -6.46
N PHE A 160 12.68 2.79 -7.43
CA PHE A 160 13.39 1.65 -8.00
C PHE A 160 14.76 2.02 -8.52
N THR A 161 15.75 1.15 -8.35
CA THR A 161 17.00 1.27 -9.10
C THR A 161 16.75 1.28 -10.61
N GLU A 162 17.72 1.79 -11.38
CA GLU A 162 17.69 1.73 -12.85
C GLU A 162 17.53 0.29 -13.34
N ARG A 163 18.31 -0.64 -12.77
CA ARG A 163 18.24 -2.09 -13.03
C ARG A 163 16.82 -2.65 -12.85
N SER A 164 16.19 -2.44 -11.69
CA SER A 164 14.83 -2.95 -11.45
C SER A 164 13.78 -2.29 -12.34
N SER A 165 13.96 -1.01 -12.68
CA SER A 165 13.07 -0.30 -13.62
C SER A 165 13.16 -0.87 -15.04
N HIS A 166 14.38 -1.12 -15.53
CA HIS A 166 14.61 -1.73 -16.84
C HIS A 166 14.08 -3.15 -16.91
N PHE A 167 14.34 -3.98 -15.88
CA PHE A 167 13.77 -5.32 -15.81
C PHE A 167 12.24 -5.31 -15.95
N LEU A 168 11.55 -4.42 -15.22
CA LEU A 168 10.10 -4.29 -15.32
C LEU A 168 9.68 -3.85 -16.73
N LEU A 169 10.31 -2.81 -17.28
CA LEU A 169 10.00 -2.32 -18.62
C LEU A 169 10.16 -3.41 -19.69
N ASP A 170 11.30 -4.07 -19.72
CA ASP A 170 11.64 -5.07 -20.74
C ASP A 170 10.73 -6.31 -20.60
N THR A 171 10.41 -6.71 -19.36
CA THR A 171 9.45 -7.79 -19.08
C THR A 171 8.05 -7.47 -19.58
N LEU A 172 7.56 -6.25 -19.38
CA LEU A 172 6.22 -5.85 -19.80
C LEU A 172 6.14 -5.68 -21.32
N ALA A 173 7.15 -5.04 -21.92
CA ALA A 173 7.24 -4.84 -23.36
C ALA A 173 7.38 -6.19 -24.09
N GLY A 174 8.23 -7.10 -23.59
CA GLY A 174 8.44 -8.44 -24.15
C GLY A 174 7.19 -9.33 -24.11
N GLN A 175 6.30 -9.10 -23.15
CA GLN A 175 5.00 -9.77 -23.07
C GLN A 175 3.91 -9.09 -23.91
N GLY A 176 4.26 -8.02 -24.64
CA GLY A 176 3.37 -7.33 -25.56
C GLY A 176 2.40 -6.34 -24.91
N TYR A 177 2.57 -6.00 -23.62
CA TYR A 177 1.74 -4.98 -22.98
C TYR A 177 2.03 -3.59 -23.56
N ARG A 178 0.97 -2.86 -23.91
CA ARG A 178 1.06 -1.52 -24.52
C ARG A 178 0.55 -0.40 -23.65
N LYS A 179 -0.16 -0.72 -22.58
CA LYS A 179 -0.71 0.24 -21.62
C LYS A 179 -0.28 -0.17 -20.22
N VAL A 180 0.53 0.67 -19.56
CA VAL A 180 1.02 0.39 -18.20
C VAL A 180 0.39 1.38 -17.23
N LEU A 181 -0.54 0.90 -16.41
CA LEU A 181 -1.12 1.66 -15.31
C LEU A 181 -0.12 1.67 -14.13
N CYS A 182 0.54 2.80 -13.93
CA CYS A 182 1.57 2.97 -12.90
C CYS A 182 0.91 3.46 -11.61
N VAL A 183 0.78 2.61 -10.58
CA VAL A 183 0.20 3.00 -9.28
C VAL A 183 1.31 3.17 -8.26
N GLY A 184 1.71 4.41 -7.99
CA GLY A 184 2.83 4.73 -7.11
C GLY A 184 4.21 4.38 -7.69
N THR A 185 4.35 4.30 -9.02
CA THR A 185 5.59 3.87 -9.70
C THR A 185 6.14 4.95 -10.66
N PRO A 186 6.48 6.16 -10.17
CA PRO A 186 6.86 7.28 -11.02
C PRO A 186 8.08 6.99 -11.91
N ARG A 187 9.08 6.26 -11.41
CA ARG A 187 10.27 5.88 -12.20
C ARG A 187 9.98 4.97 -13.39
N LEU A 188 9.00 4.08 -13.26
CA LEU A 188 8.61 3.22 -14.37
C LEU A 188 7.94 4.02 -15.49
N GLN A 189 7.05 4.96 -15.12
CA GLN A 189 6.46 5.90 -16.09
C GLN A 189 7.53 6.72 -16.81
N GLU A 190 8.48 7.30 -16.08
CA GLU A 190 9.59 8.07 -16.65
C GLU A 190 10.38 7.25 -17.67
N LEU A 191 10.75 6.02 -17.29
CA LEU A 191 11.54 5.14 -18.14
C LEU A 191 10.78 4.73 -19.41
N ILE A 192 9.49 4.41 -19.31
CA ILE A 192 8.66 4.10 -20.47
C ILE A 192 8.58 5.31 -21.43
N LYS A 193 8.38 6.52 -20.89
CA LYS A 193 8.33 7.73 -21.71
C LYS A 193 9.67 8.01 -22.39
N LEU A 194 10.79 7.77 -21.72
CA LEU A 194 12.12 7.88 -22.31
C LEU A 194 12.33 6.85 -23.44
N ARG A 195 11.95 5.59 -23.22
CA ARG A 195 11.99 4.54 -24.26
C ARG A 195 11.20 4.95 -25.51
N ASN A 196 10.02 5.54 -25.34
CA ASN A 196 9.20 5.98 -26.47
C ASN A 196 9.89 7.05 -27.34
N LEU A 197 10.78 7.87 -26.77
CA LEU A 197 11.54 8.90 -27.49
C LEU A 197 12.68 8.33 -28.32
N GLU A 198 13.12 7.09 -28.06
CA GLU A 198 14.16 6.45 -28.85
C GLU A 198 13.65 6.03 -30.25
N HIS A 199 12.33 5.94 -30.44
CA HIS A 199 11.68 5.54 -31.69
C HIS A 199 12.15 4.18 -32.25
N LYS A 200 12.76 3.34 -31.41
CA LYS A 200 13.25 1.99 -31.79
C LYS A 200 12.18 0.91 -31.67
N HIS A 201 11.15 1.17 -30.87
CA HIS A 201 10.11 0.22 -30.57
C HIS A 201 8.75 0.90 -30.63
N GLU A 202 7.71 0.10 -30.78
CA GLU A 202 6.36 0.61 -30.70
C GLU A 202 6.09 1.27 -29.31
N PRO A 203 5.42 2.44 -29.30
CA PRO A 203 5.19 3.19 -28.07
C PRO A 203 4.32 2.44 -27.06
N MET A 204 4.58 2.68 -25.79
CA MET A 204 3.72 2.24 -24.67
C MET A 204 3.07 3.45 -24.01
N LYS A 205 1.76 3.38 -23.75
CA LYS A 205 1.01 4.41 -23.02
C LYS A 205 1.15 4.17 -21.52
N THR A 206 1.20 5.25 -20.74
CA THR A 206 1.30 5.21 -19.28
C THR A 206 0.33 6.17 -18.62
N LEU A 207 -0.22 5.77 -17.48
CA LEU A 207 -0.97 6.64 -16.59
C LEU A 207 -0.45 6.46 -15.17
N LEU A 208 0.04 7.53 -14.54
CA LEU A 208 0.51 7.53 -13.15
C LEU A 208 -0.62 7.91 -12.20
N LEU A 209 -0.98 6.98 -11.33
CA LEU A 209 -1.83 7.22 -10.17
C LEU A 209 -0.93 7.36 -8.94
N ASP A 210 -0.80 8.56 -8.40
CA ASP A 210 0.03 8.83 -7.22
C ASP A 210 -0.62 9.86 -6.28
N ILE A 211 -0.30 9.76 -5.00
CA ILE A 211 -0.74 10.72 -3.98
C ILE A 211 0.18 11.95 -3.95
N ASP A 212 1.40 11.84 -4.48
CA ASP A 212 2.35 12.95 -4.60
C ASP A 212 1.96 13.88 -5.75
N PHE A 213 1.14 14.89 -5.43
CA PHE A 213 0.69 15.88 -6.41
C PHE A 213 1.83 16.66 -7.10
N ARG A 214 3.06 16.63 -6.56
CA ARG A 214 4.19 17.34 -7.19
C ARG A 214 4.48 16.83 -8.60
N TYR A 215 4.08 15.61 -8.97
CA TYR A 215 4.21 15.11 -10.34
C TYR A 215 3.23 15.78 -11.34
N ALA A 216 2.15 16.42 -10.87
CA ALA A 216 1.17 17.10 -11.73
C ALA A 216 1.77 18.24 -12.56
N GLN A 217 2.91 18.80 -12.13
CA GLN A 217 3.61 19.85 -12.87
C GLN A 217 4.47 19.34 -14.03
N PHE A 218 4.59 18.02 -14.21
CA PHE A 218 5.41 17.41 -15.28
C PHE A 218 4.59 16.60 -16.28
N TYR A 219 3.35 16.27 -15.94
CA TYR A 219 2.51 15.35 -16.71
C TYR A 219 1.17 16.00 -17.06
N SER A 220 0.62 15.63 -18.21
CA SER A 220 -0.71 16.08 -18.62
C SER A 220 -1.82 15.39 -17.81
N GLN A 221 -3.08 15.79 -18.06
CA GLN A 221 -4.24 15.17 -17.42
C GLN A 221 -4.45 13.71 -17.80
N ASP A 222 -3.97 13.30 -18.98
CA ASP A 222 -4.08 11.92 -19.47
C ASP A 222 -2.91 11.03 -19.00
N GLU A 223 -1.92 11.61 -18.33
CA GLU A 223 -0.68 10.92 -17.92
C GLU A 223 -0.51 10.86 -16.39
N PHE A 224 -1.30 11.63 -15.64
CA PHE A 224 -1.26 11.67 -14.19
C PHE A 224 -2.66 11.86 -13.60
N CYS A 225 -2.96 11.17 -12.51
CA CYS A 225 -4.12 11.47 -11.67
C CYS A 225 -3.69 11.51 -10.21
N HIS A 226 -4.05 12.60 -9.53
CA HIS A 226 -3.89 12.68 -8.08
C HIS A 226 -4.84 11.67 -7.43
N TYR A 227 -4.26 10.66 -6.80
CA TYR A 227 -4.98 9.44 -6.42
C TYR A 227 -4.48 8.86 -5.10
N ASN A 228 -5.42 8.40 -4.28
CA ASN A 228 -5.10 7.68 -3.05
C ASN A 228 -5.45 6.18 -3.19
N MET A 229 -4.40 5.35 -3.24
CA MET A 229 -4.48 3.91 -3.40
C MET A 229 -5.06 3.14 -2.20
N PHE A 230 -5.21 3.76 -1.03
CA PHE A 230 -5.77 3.09 0.15
C PHE A 230 -7.30 3.14 0.20
N ASN A 231 -7.93 4.08 -0.51
CA ASN A 231 -9.37 4.30 -0.48
C ASN A 231 -9.99 4.50 -1.88
N HIS A 232 -9.23 4.25 -2.95
CA HIS A 232 -9.64 4.44 -4.34
C HIS A 232 -10.16 5.87 -4.65
N HIS A 233 -9.62 6.88 -3.97
CA HIS A 233 -10.10 8.26 -4.12
C HIS A 233 -9.33 9.03 -5.18
N PHE A 234 -10.06 9.65 -6.12
CA PHE A 234 -9.53 10.60 -7.09
C PHE A 234 -9.81 12.03 -6.63
N PHE A 235 -8.75 12.82 -6.44
CA PHE A 235 -8.90 14.21 -5.99
C PHE A 235 -9.43 15.12 -7.09
N GLY A 236 -9.27 14.74 -8.37
CA GLY A 236 -9.91 15.39 -9.52
C GLY A 236 -11.35 14.92 -9.77
N GLY A 237 -11.92 14.09 -8.88
CA GLY A 237 -13.30 13.62 -8.97
C GLY A 237 -13.57 12.78 -10.22
N GLU A 238 -14.78 12.91 -10.76
CA GLU A 238 -15.24 12.12 -11.92
C GLU A 238 -14.39 12.31 -13.18
N ALA A 239 -13.78 13.48 -13.38
CA ALA A 239 -12.90 13.71 -14.52
C ALA A 239 -11.68 12.78 -14.49
N SER A 240 -11.01 12.65 -13.35
CA SER A 240 -9.87 11.72 -13.19
C SER A 240 -10.31 10.25 -13.23
N SER A 241 -11.51 9.94 -12.72
CA SER A 241 -12.10 8.60 -12.83
C SER A 241 -12.35 8.23 -14.31
N ALA A 242 -12.84 9.16 -15.12
CA ALA A 242 -13.06 8.98 -16.55
C ALA A 242 -11.73 8.77 -17.31
N VAL A 243 -10.67 9.48 -16.94
CA VAL A 243 -9.31 9.25 -17.49
C VAL A 243 -8.86 7.81 -17.23
N LEU A 244 -9.02 7.30 -16.00
CA LEU A 244 -8.70 5.90 -15.69
C LEU A 244 -9.55 4.95 -16.54
N GLN A 245 -10.86 5.16 -16.64
CA GLN A 245 -11.74 4.29 -17.43
C GLN A 245 -11.35 4.28 -18.92
N SER A 246 -11.04 5.44 -19.50
CA SER A 246 -10.52 5.54 -20.86
C SER A 246 -9.19 4.78 -21.02
N PHE A 247 -8.28 4.92 -20.04
CA PHE A 247 -7.02 4.19 -20.03
C PHE A 247 -7.19 2.68 -19.87
N LEU A 248 -8.19 2.19 -19.14
CA LEU A 248 -8.41 0.75 -18.94
C LEU A 248 -9.08 0.04 -20.12
N ARG A 249 -9.72 0.78 -21.03
CA ARG A 249 -10.31 0.19 -22.24
C ARG A 249 -9.22 -0.34 -23.16
N GLU A 250 -9.30 -1.60 -23.54
CA GLU A 250 -8.40 -2.20 -24.54
C GLU A 250 -9.02 -2.05 -25.93
N CYS A 251 -8.25 -1.52 -26.88
CA CYS A 251 -8.62 -1.44 -28.30
C CYS A 251 -7.45 -2.01 -29.11
N ASP A 252 -7.73 -2.67 -30.22
CA ASP A 252 -6.72 -3.09 -31.21
C ASP A 252 -5.51 -3.85 -30.63
N GLY A 253 -5.73 -4.68 -29.61
CA GLY A 253 -4.67 -5.47 -28.97
C GLY A 253 -3.79 -4.70 -27.99
N GLU A 254 -4.13 -3.46 -27.62
CA GLU A 254 -3.43 -2.65 -26.60
C GLU A 254 -3.66 -3.19 -25.17
N LYS A 255 -3.07 -4.33 -24.85
CA LYS A 255 -3.20 -4.99 -23.55
C LYS A 255 -2.74 -4.09 -22.40
N VAL A 256 -3.54 -4.04 -21.34
CA VAL A 256 -3.26 -3.26 -20.13
C VAL A 256 -2.64 -4.15 -19.05
N VAL A 257 -1.67 -3.60 -18.33
CA VAL A 257 -1.11 -4.17 -17.10
C VAL A 257 -1.03 -3.10 -16.02
N MET A 258 -1.38 -3.46 -14.79
CA MET A 258 -1.19 -2.59 -13.63
C MET A 258 0.11 -2.93 -12.91
N VAL A 259 0.95 -1.93 -12.63
CA VAL A 259 2.15 -2.09 -11.80
C VAL A 259 2.04 -1.19 -10.59
N ALA A 260 1.94 -1.80 -9.40
CA ALA A 260 1.72 -1.10 -8.15
C ALA A 260 2.88 -1.30 -7.18
N ASP A 261 3.38 -0.19 -6.62
CA ASP A 261 4.37 -0.20 -5.54
C ASP A 261 3.89 0.64 -4.35
N PRO A 262 2.96 0.10 -3.55
CA PRO A 262 2.41 0.83 -2.43
C PRO A 262 3.39 0.92 -1.25
N PRO A 263 3.23 1.91 -0.35
CA PRO A 263 4.01 2.01 0.88
C PRO A 263 4.04 0.68 1.67
N PHE A 264 5.23 0.12 1.95
CA PHE A 264 5.38 -1.18 2.65
C PHE A 264 4.75 -1.24 4.03
N GLY A 265 4.60 -0.08 4.67
CA GLY A 265 3.83 0.01 5.89
C GLY A 265 2.40 -0.48 5.63
N GLY A 266 1.79 0.00 4.54
CA GLY A 266 0.38 -0.02 4.15
C GLY A 266 -0.44 -1.24 4.59
N LEU A 267 -1.73 -1.01 4.85
CA LEU A 267 -2.64 -2.10 5.17
C LEU A 267 -2.95 -2.89 3.89
N VAL A 268 -2.58 -4.17 3.87
CA VAL A 268 -2.75 -5.07 2.71
C VAL A 268 -4.20 -5.15 2.25
N LYS A 269 -5.17 -5.23 3.19
CA LYS A 269 -6.60 -5.37 2.87
C LYS A 269 -7.18 -4.17 2.10
N PRO A 270 -7.02 -2.91 2.54
CA PRO A 270 -7.41 -1.73 1.75
C PRO A 270 -6.76 -1.64 0.36
N LEU A 271 -5.47 -1.98 0.25
CA LEU A 271 -4.77 -2.00 -1.03
C LEU A 271 -5.38 -3.04 -1.98
N ALA A 272 -5.54 -4.28 -1.49
CA ALA A 272 -6.14 -5.35 -2.27
C ALA A 272 -7.58 -5.02 -2.72
N ASN A 273 -8.37 -4.38 -1.85
CA ASN A 273 -9.71 -3.90 -2.20
C ASN A 273 -9.65 -2.87 -3.34
N THR A 274 -8.74 -1.90 -3.25
CA THR A 274 -8.57 -0.88 -4.28
C THR A 274 -8.11 -1.47 -5.61
N PHE A 275 -7.17 -2.41 -5.59
CA PHE A 275 -6.74 -3.14 -6.79
C PHE A 275 -7.89 -3.97 -7.38
N SER A 276 -8.71 -4.60 -6.55
CA SER A 276 -9.91 -5.31 -6.99
C SER A 276 -10.92 -4.38 -7.67
N LEU A 277 -11.10 -3.15 -7.17
CA LEU A 277 -11.97 -2.15 -7.81
C LEU A 277 -11.45 -1.74 -9.19
N ILE A 278 -10.13 -1.52 -9.34
CA ILE A 278 -9.51 -1.23 -10.64
C ILE A 278 -9.73 -2.41 -11.60
N SER A 279 -9.45 -3.64 -11.16
CA SER A 279 -9.64 -4.85 -11.98
C SER A 279 -11.11 -5.07 -12.37
N GLN A 280 -12.06 -4.77 -11.48
CA GLN A 280 -13.49 -4.82 -11.79
C GLN A 280 -13.89 -3.76 -12.82
N THR A 281 -13.36 -2.54 -12.72
CA THR A 281 -13.58 -1.48 -13.72
C THR A 281 -13.02 -1.90 -15.07
N TRP A 282 -11.79 -2.42 -15.12
CA TRP A 282 -11.21 -2.97 -16.34
C TRP A 282 -12.10 -4.06 -16.94
N ARG A 283 -12.57 -5.03 -16.15
CA ARG A 283 -13.41 -6.14 -16.63
C ARG A 283 -14.74 -5.65 -17.21
N LYS A 284 -15.38 -4.65 -16.60
CA LYS A 284 -16.63 -4.04 -17.09
C LYS A 284 -16.45 -3.32 -18.43
N LEU A 285 -15.23 -2.89 -18.75
CA LEU A 285 -14.91 -2.17 -19.99
C LEU A 285 -14.53 -3.09 -21.15
N GLN A 286 -14.22 -4.36 -20.88
CA GLN A 286 -13.94 -5.35 -21.92
C GLN A 286 -15.23 -5.89 -22.55
N SER A 287 -15.16 -6.36 -23.80
CA SER A 287 -16.27 -7.03 -24.49
C SER A 287 -16.66 -8.36 -23.80
N SER A 288 -17.88 -8.84 -24.05
CA SER A 288 -18.51 -9.98 -23.35
C SER A 288 -17.72 -11.29 -23.32
N ASP A 289 -16.73 -11.48 -24.19
CA ASP A 289 -15.94 -12.71 -24.32
C ASP A 289 -14.89 -12.90 -23.21
N SER A 290 -14.64 -11.87 -22.38
CA SER A 290 -13.61 -11.90 -21.31
C SER A 290 -14.19 -11.90 -19.89
N SER A 291 -15.42 -12.38 -19.70
CA SER A 291 -16.14 -12.31 -18.42
C SER A 291 -15.42 -12.95 -17.22
N ASN A 292 -14.50 -13.89 -17.48
CA ASN A 292 -13.70 -14.57 -16.46
C ASN A 292 -12.22 -14.15 -16.41
N ALA A 293 -11.78 -13.19 -17.23
CA ALA A 293 -10.39 -12.75 -17.21
C ALA A 293 -10.13 -11.82 -16.00
N ASP A 294 -8.97 -12.01 -15.37
CA ASP A 294 -8.42 -11.07 -14.41
C ASP A 294 -7.50 -10.08 -15.13
N MET A 295 -7.60 -8.80 -14.77
CA MET A 295 -6.69 -7.78 -15.26
C MET A 295 -5.24 -8.17 -14.88
N PRO A 296 -4.30 -8.22 -15.83
CA PRO A 296 -2.90 -8.48 -15.51
C PRO A 296 -2.34 -7.43 -14.56
N MET A 297 -1.67 -7.87 -13.49
CA MET A 297 -1.10 -6.97 -12.50
C MET A 297 0.20 -7.48 -11.89
N ILE A 298 1.07 -6.55 -11.50
CA ILE A 298 2.27 -6.76 -10.70
C ILE A 298 2.14 -5.88 -9.45
N TRP A 299 1.97 -6.51 -8.29
CA TRP A 299 2.03 -5.88 -6.99
C TRP A 299 3.41 -6.11 -6.38
N ILE A 300 4.17 -5.03 -6.26
CA ILE A 300 5.52 -5.02 -5.69
C ILE A 300 5.40 -4.85 -4.17
N PHE A 301 5.82 -5.85 -3.40
CA PHE A 301 5.66 -5.82 -1.94
C PHE A 301 6.64 -6.77 -1.21
N PRO A 302 6.89 -6.60 0.10
CA PRO A 302 7.78 -7.50 0.83
C PRO A 302 7.24 -8.94 0.93
N TYR A 303 8.11 -9.93 0.71
CA TYR A 303 7.72 -11.35 0.61
C TYR A 303 6.99 -11.90 1.84
N PHE A 304 7.25 -11.35 3.03
CA PHE A 304 6.63 -11.81 4.28
C PHE A 304 5.14 -11.47 4.38
N PHE A 305 4.63 -10.61 3.50
CA PHE A 305 3.19 -10.34 3.38
C PHE A 305 2.44 -11.31 2.46
N GLU A 306 3.13 -12.24 1.80
CA GLU A 306 2.52 -13.21 0.89
C GLU A 306 1.25 -13.87 1.44
N PRO A 307 1.19 -14.41 2.68
CA PRO A 307 -0.03 -15.04 3.17
C PRO A 307 -1.23 -14.08 3.22
N ARG A 308 -0.99 -12.80 3.52
CA ARG A 308 -2.05 -11.77 3.59
C ARG A 308 -2.47 -11.31 2.18
N ILE A 309 -1.53 -11.24 1.25
CA ILE A 309 -1.81 -10.91 -0.16
C ILE A 309 -2.66 -12.01 -0.78
N LEU A 310 -2.26 -13.28 -0.64
CA LEU A 310 -2.98 -14.43 -1.20
C LEU A 310 -4.35 -14.65 -0.54
N GLU A 311 -4.53 -14.26 0.73
CA GLU A 311 -5.85 -14.24 1.36
C GLU A 311 -6.81 -13.26 0.67
N CYS A 312 -6.30 -12.15 0.15
CA CYS A 312 -7.12 -11.13 -0.52
C CYS A 312 -7.22 -11.35 -2.04
N LEU A 313 -6.14 -11.80 -2.68
CA LEU A 313 -5.98 -11.97 -4.12
C LEU A 313 -5.32 -13.34 -4.40
N PRO A 314 -6.11 -14.44 -4.38
CA PRO A 314 -5.57 -15.80 -4.45
C PRO A 314 -5.00 -16.19 -5.81
N SER A 315 -5.32 -15.45 -6.89
CA SER A 315 -4.76 -15.70 -8.23
C SER A 315 -3.32 -15.19 -8.39
N LEU A 316 -2.78 -14.45 -7.42
CA LEU A 316 -1.40 -13.99 -7.47
C LEU A 316 -0.42 -15.09 -7.09
N SER A 317 0.77 -15.01 -7.67
CA SER A 317 1.92 -15.82 -7.32
C SER A 317 3.14 -14.93 -7.11
N MET A 318 4.04 -15.33 -6.22
CA MET A 318 5.24 -14.57 -5.92
C MET A 318 6.41 -15.03 -6.82
N LEU A 319 7.01 -14.09 -7.54
CA LEU A 319 8.23 -14.33 -8.31
C LEU A 319 9.48 -14.14 -7.43
N ASP A 320 10.58 -14.80 -7.80
CA ASP A 320 11.85 -14.75 -7.05
C ASP A 320 12.65 -13.45 -7.28
N TYR A 321 12.24 -12.62 -8.24
CA TYR A 321 12.95 -11.38 -8.58
C TYR A 321 13.02 -10.41 -7.40
N GLN A 322 14.24 -10.00 -7.07
CA GLN A 322 14.52 -9.08 -5.97
C GLN A 322 14.49 -7.64 -6.49
N VAL A 323 13.48 -6.88 -6.06
CA VAL A 323 13.35 -5.47 -6.44
C VAL A 323 14.22 -4.61 -5.51
N ASP A 324 15.11 -3.81 -6.10
CA ASP A 324 16.03 -2.93 -5.37
C ASP A 324 15.62 -1.46 -5.51
N TYR A 325 15.94 -0.66 -4.47
CA TYR A 325 15.52 0.74 -4.35
C TYR A 325 16.68 1.69 -4.05
N ASP A 326 16.80 2.79 -4.78
CA ASP A 326 17.90 3.77 -4.65
C ASP A 326 17.93 4.52 -3.33
N ASN A 327 16.81 4.62 -2.60
CA ASN A 327 16.72 5.42 -1.38
C ASN A 327 16.21 4.61 -0.18
N HIS A 328 16.05 3.29 -0.29
CA HIS A 328 15.73 2.46 0.87
C HIS A 328 17.01 2.10 1.65
N PRO A 329 17.09 2.31 2.98
CA PRO A 329 18.32 2.08 3.76
C PRO A 329 18.74 0.61 3.85
N LEU A 330 17.81 -0.34 3.65
CA LEU A 330 18.05 -1.77 3.84
C LEU A 330 17.77 -2.63 2.60
N TYR A 331 17.15 -2.08 1.55
CA TYR A 331 16.61 -2.86 0.41
C TYR A 331 17.38 -2.51 -0.86
N LYS A 332 18.70 -2.77 -0.80
CA LYS A 332 19.67 -2.49 -1.84
C LYS A 332 20.69 -3.62 -1.88
N HIS A 333 21.14 -4.00 -3.08
CA HIS A 333 22.40 -4.72 -3.24
C HIS A 333 23.60 -3.85 -2.82
N GLY A 334 24.55 -4.42 -2.06
CA GLY A 334 25.84 -3.76 -1.77
C GLY A 334 26.42 -4.02 -0.38
N LYS A 335 27.58 -3.40 -0.11
CA LYS A 335 28.35 -3.54 1.14
C LYS A 335 27.72 -2.84 2.36
N THR A 336 26.77 -1.93 2.14
CA THR A 336 26.18 -1.03 3.18
C THR A 336 24.69 -1.29 3.46
N GLY A 337 24.13 -2.44 3.03
CA GLY A 337 22.73 -2.82 3.25
C GLY A 337 22.55 -4.30 3.67
N ARG A 338 21.31 -4.81 3.71
CA ARG A 338 21.10 -6.26 3.75
C ARG A 338 21.67 -6.85 2.45
N LYS A 339 22.25 -8.06 2.50
CA LYS A 339 22.80 -8.71 1.29
C LYS A 339 21.77 -8.88 0.16
N GLN A 340 20.47 -8.84 0.47
CA GLN A 340 19.36 -9.07 -0.45
C GLN A 340 18.13 -8.24 -0.05
N SER A 341 17.42 -7.67 -1.04
CA SER A 341 16.13 -6.99 -0.82
C SER A 341 15.05 -8.01 -0.42
N PRO A 342 14.12 -7.69 0.50
CA PRO A 342 12.96 -8.52 0.80
C PRO A 342 11.76 -8.25 -0.12
N VAL A 343 11.86 -7.32 -1.08
CA VAL A 343 10.75 -6.93 -1.95
C VAL A 343 10.70 -7.85 -3.17
N ARG A 344 9.52 -8.36 -3.48
CA ARG A 344 9.24 -9.31 -4.58
C ARG A 344 8.08 -8.80 -5.43
N LEU A 345 7.87 -9.48 -6.55
CA LEU A 345 6.75 -9.25 -7.45
C LEU A 345 5.65 -10.29 -7.16
N PHE A 346 4.43 -9.83 -6.90
CA PHE A 346 3.23 -10.66 -6.81
C PHE A 346 2.39 -10.43 -8.06
N THR A 347 2.12 -11.47 -8.84
CA THR A 347 1.46 -11.32 -10.14
C THR A 347 0.56 -12.49 -10.50
N ASN A 348 -0.49 -12.21 -11.27
CA ASN A 348 -1.33 -13.21 -11.95
C ASN A 348 -0.84 -13.50 -13.38
N ILE A 349 0.26 -12.86 -13.82
CA ILE A 349 0.98 -13.24 -15.04
C ILE A 349 1.64 -14.60 -14.80
N CYS A 350 1.61 -15.47 -15.81
CA CYS A 350 2.21 -16.81 -15.73
C CYS A 350 3.70 -16.73 -15.34
N PRO A 351 4.13 -17.33 -14.21
CA PRO A 351 5.53 -17.28 -13.76
C PRO A 351 6.55 -17.87 -14.73
N ARG A 352 6.09 -18.72 -15.67
CA ARG A 352 6.92 -19.27 -16.73
C ARG A 352 7.32 -18.22 -17.76
N ASP A 353 6.42 -17.27 -18.03
CA ASP A 353 6.56 -16.27 -19.09
C ASP A 353 7.37 -15.05 -18.62
N VAL A 354 7.58 -14.93 -17.30
CA VAL A 354 8.46 -13.90 -16.71
C VAL A 354 9.89 -14.43 -16.59
N VAL A 355 10.69 -14.16 -17.62
CA VAL A 355 12.11 -14.54 -17.68
C VAL A 355 12.92 -13.65 -16.75
N LEU A 356 13.61 -14.26 -15.77
CA LEU A 356 14.51 -13.52 -14.88
C LEU A 356 15.96 -13.54 -15.41
N PRO A 357 16.71 -12.44 -15.24
CA PRO A 357 18.04 -12.26 -15.83
C PRO A 357 19.08 -13.26 -15.30
N GLY A 358 19.67 -14.06 -16.18
CA GLY A 358 20.65 -15.09 -15.80
C GLY A 358 21.95 -14.49 -15.26
N GLU A 359 22.38 -13.36 -15.82
CA GLU A 359 23.52 -12.55 -15.41
C GLU A 359 23.41 -12.02 -13.97
N GLU A 360 22.19 -11.95 -13.44
CA GLU A 360 21.91 -11.58 -12.04
C GLU A 360 21.88 -12.80 -11.10
N GLY A 361 22.12 -14.01 -11.62
CA GLY A 361 22.15 -15.25 -10.84
C GLY A 361 20.80 -15.94 -10.70
N TYR A 362 19.84 -15.69 -11.60
CA TYR A 362 18.59 -16.45 -11.68
C TYR A 362 18.71 -17.64 -12.65
N ARG A 363 17.90 -18.67 -12.42
CA ARG A 363 17.84 -19.88 -13.27
C ARG A 363 16.41 -20.37 -13.42
N PHE A 364 16.12 -21.05 -14.53
CA PHE A 364 14.81 -21.70 -14.70
C PHE A 364 14.73 -23.01 -13.90
N CYS A 365 13.62 -23.24 -13.21
CA CYS A 365 13.29 -24.52 -12.60
C CYS A 365 12.25 -25.24 -13.45
N SER A 366 12.63 -26.33 -14.12
CA SER A 366 11.75 -27.12 -14.98
C SER A 366 10.62 -27.82 -14.22
N VAL A 367 10.82 -28.15 -12.94
CA VAL A 367 9.77 -28.80 -12.14
C VAL A 367 8.69 -27.80 -11.74
N CYS A 368 9.09 -26.63 -11.24
CA CYS A 368 8.15 -25.59 -10.82
C CYS A 368 7.68 -24.67 -11.97
N GLN A 369 8.23 -24.84 -13.19
CA GLN A 369 7.95 -24.02 -14.38
C GLN A 369 8.06 -22.51 -14.11
N ARG A 370 9.10 -22.08 -13.39
CA ARG A 370 9.36 -20.68 -13.05
C ARG A 370 10.84 -20.40 -12.87
N TYR A 371 11.23 -19.14 -13.01
CA TYR A 371 12.57 -18.69 -12.68
C TYR A 371 12.75 -18.49 -11.17
N VAL A 372 13.90 -18.90 -10.67
CA VAL A 372 14.26 -18.90 -9.25
C VAL A 372 15.65 -18.35 -9.05
N SER A 373 15.96 -17.83 -7.86
CA SER A 373 17.34 -17.47 -7.50
C SER A 373 18.22 -18.72 -7.57
N GLY A 374 19.48 -18.58 -8.01
CA GLY A 374 20.43 -19.69 -8.12
C GLY A 374 20.56 -20.51 -6.83
N LEU A 375 20.52 -19.83 -5.67
CA LEU A 375 20.59 -20.46 -4.34
C LEU A 375 19.26 -21.04 -3.84
N ASN A 376 18.14 -20.75 -4.50
CA ASN A 376 16.84 -21.34 -4.18
C ASN A 376 16.75 -22.75 -4.77
N LYS A 377 17.18 -23.77 -4.02
CA LYS A 377 17.14 -25.17 -4.48
C LYS A 377 15.73 -25.74 -4.42
N HIS A 378 15.37 -26.52 -5.44
CA HIS A 378 14.09 -27.23 -5.45
C HIS A 378 14.09 -28.33 -4.38
N CYS A 379 13.07 -28.36 -3.54
CA CYS A 379 12.86 -29.43 -2.58
C CYS A 379 11.95 -30.50 -3.19
N ALA A 380 12.52 -31.66 -3.54
CA ALA A 380 11.76 -32.78 -4.12
C ALA A 380 10.64 -33.30 -3.19
N LYS A 381 10.82 -33.21 -1.86
CA LYS A 381 9.83 -33.66 -0.88
C LYS A 381 8.59 -32.76 -0.82
N CYS A 382 8.79 -31.44 -0.91
CA CYS A 382 7.69 -30.47 -0.91
C CYS A 382 7.22 -30.11 -2.32
N ASN A 383 7.94 -30.55 -3.36
CA ASN A 383 7.75 -30.19 -4.77
C ASN A 383 7.69 -28.67 -5.02
N VAL A 384 8.53 -27.90 -4.33
CA VAL A 384 8.61 -26.44 -4.45
C VAL A 384 10.05 -25.96 -4.39
N CYS A 385 10.32 -24.78 -4.96
CA CYS A 385 11.50 -23.97 -4.63
C CYS A 385 11.15 -23.04 -3.45
N PRO A 386 11.52 -23.39 -2.20
CA PRO A 386 10.90 -22.83 -1.00
C PRO A 386 11.53 -21.52 -0.52
N SER A 387 12.73 -21.18 -0.98
CA SER A 387 13.44 -20.02 -0.48
C SER A 387 12.78 -18.73 -0.93
N LYS A 388 12.51 -17.83 0.02
CA LYS A 388 11.95 -16.49 -0.24
C LYS A 388 12.99 -15.40 -0.08
N ASP A 389 14.08 -15.70 0.62
CA ASP A 389 15.16 -14.77 0.99
C ASP A 389 16.48 -15.10 0.31
N GLY A 390 16.41 -15.83 -0.82
CA GLY A 390 17.54 -16.20 -1.67
C GLY A 390 18.65 -17.00 -1.00
N ARG A 391 18.39 -17.61 0.17
CA ARG A 391 19.29 -18.56 0.84
C ARG A 391 18.82 -19.99 0.60
N GLU A 392 19.71 -20.96 0.73
CA GLU A 392 19.28 -22.36 0.73
C GLU A 392 18.47 -22.68 2.00
N TRP A 393 17.25 -23.19 1.82
CA TRP A 393 16.36 -23.60 2.91
C TRP A 393 16.45 -25.11 3.12
N ASN A 394 16.24 -25.55 4.35
CA ASN A 394 16.30 -26.96 4.73
C ASN A 394 14.90 -27.55 4.87
N HIS A 395 14.69 -28.77 4.37
CA HIS A 395 13.46 -29.52 4.61
C HIS A 395 13.48 -30.16 6.00
N CYS A 396 12.49 -29.87 6.83
CA CYS A 396 12.28 -30.58 8.08
C CYS A 396 11.29 -31.73 7.86
N SER A 397 11.78 -32.97 7.93
CA SER A 397 10.94 -34.17 7.73
C SER A 397 9.82 -34.28 8.78
N THR A 398 10.08 -33.89 10.04
CA THR A 398 9.07 -33.97 11.12
C THR A 398 7.94 -32.96 10.95
N CYS A 399 8.22 -31.78 10.38
CA CYS A 399 7.20 -30.77 10.11
C CYS A 399 6.68 -30.82 8.67
N GLU A 400 7.22 -31.71 7.84
CA GLU A 400 6.93 -31.86 6.41
C GLU A 400 6.96 -30.55 5.63
N LYS A 401 7.89 -29.65 6.00
CA LYS A 401 7.99 -28.32 5.39
C LYS A 401 9.42 -27.83 5.32
N CYS A 402 9.67 -26.98 4.33
CA CYS A 402 10.93 -26.26 4.21
C CYS A 402 10.96 -25.06 5.15
N VAL A 403 12.10 -24.84 5.80
CA VAL A 403 12.32 -23.75 6.75
C VAL A 403 13.65 -23.05 6.48
N LYS A 404 13.76 -21.81 6.96
CA LYS A 404 15.00 -21.02 6.89
C LYS A 404 16.16 -21.82 7.50
N PRO A 405 17.40 -21.67 6.99
CA PRO A 405 18.55 -22.44 7.48
C PRO A 405 18.88 -22.17 8.97
N SER A 406 18.47 -21.02 9.51
CA SER A 406 18.64 -20.69 10.92
C SER A 406 17.60 -21.35 11.85
N TRP A 407 16.58 -22.02 11.32
CA TRP A 407 15.53 -22.65 12.12
C TRP A 407 15.86 -24.12 12.37
N LYS A 408 15.55 -24.60 13.57
CA LYS A 408 15.71 -26.00 13.97
C LYS A 408 14.38 -26.55 14.50
N HIS A 409 14.15 -27.85 14.34
CA HIS A 409 12.98 -28.52 14.91
C HIS A 409 13.13 -28.63 16.43
N CYS A 410 12.19 -28.06 17.17
CA CYS A 410 12.10 -28.22 18.61
C CYS A 410 11.19 -29.40 18.93
N GLN A 411 11.75 -30.47 19.52
CA GLN A 411 11.00 -31.69 19.86
C GLN A 411 9.91 -31.41 20.90
N THR A 412 10.22 -30.60 21.91
CA THR A 412 9.27 -30.23 22.97
C THR A 412 8.08 -29.44 22.44
N CYS A 413 8.28 -28.57 21.45
CA CYS A 413 7.21 -27.76 20.87
C CYS A 413 6.58 -28.38 19.61
N GLY A 414 7.13 -29.47 19.07
CA GLY A 414 6.67 -30.10 17.83
C GLY A 414 6.71 -29.18 16.61
N ARG A 415 7.59 -28.16 16.59
CA ARG A 415 7.66 -27.18 15.50
C ARG A 415 9.08 -26.69 15.23
N CYS A 416 9.32 -26.28 13.99
CA CYS A 416 10.52 -25.51 13.66
C CYS A 416 10.44 -24.08 14.22
N ALA A 417 11.50 -23.63 14.85
CA ALA A 417 11.67 -22.28 15.39
C ALA A 417 13.15 -21.88 15.40
N LEU A 418 13.45 -20.63 15.76
CA LEU A 418 14.83 -20.21 16.06
C LEU A 418 15.35 -20.95 17.31
N PRO A 419 16.67 -21.20 17.43
CA PRO A 419 17.24 -21.89 18.59
C PRO A 419 16.83 -21.27 19.93
N ASP A 420 16.84 -19.94 20.04
CA ASP A 420 16.56 -19.20 21.28
C ASP A 420 15.07 -18.88 21.49
N HIS A 421 14.16 -19.65 20.89
CA HIS A 421 12.73 -19.45 21.08
C HIS A 421 12.27 -19.86 22.51
N PRO A 422 11.23 -19.22 23.07
CA PRO A 422 10.68 -19.60 24.37
C PRO A 422 10.00 -20.97 24.28
N CYS A 423 10.72 -22.01 24.68
CA CYS A 423 10.25 -23.40 24.70
C CYS A 423 9.36 -23.68 25.92
N GLY A 424 8.31 -24.50 25.77
CA GLY A 424 7.45 -24.92 26.89
C GLY A 424 6.52 -23.86 27.49
N GLN A 425 6.67 -22.57 27.14
CA GLN A 425 5.66 -21.55 27.43
C GLN A 425 4.49 -21.77 26.49
N GLY A 426 3.42 -22.38 27.02
CA GLY A 426 2.27 -22.88 26.27
C GLY A 426 1.83 -22.00 25.11
N GLN A 427 2.04 -22.50 23.89
CA GLN A 427 1.43 -21.98 22.67
C GLN A 427 -0.06 -22.38 22.57
N GLY A 428 -0.79 -22.06 23.64
CA GLY A 428 -2.23 -22.31 23.81
C GLY A 428 -2.94 -21.18 24.55
N LYS A 429 -2.31 -20.00 24.69
CA LYS A 429 -2.96 -18.78 25.21
C LYS A 429 -3.40 -17.81 24.11
N GLU A 430 -3.34 -18.20 22.84
CA GLU A 430 -4.02 -17.51 21.74
C GLU A 430 -5.27 -18.30 21.39
N GLY A 431 -6.36 -18.05 22.13
CA GLY A 431 -7.66 -18.62 21.76
C GLY A 431 -8.23 -18.03 20.47
N CYS A 432 -9.27 -18.65 19.93
CA CYS A 432 -10.08 -18.06 18.88
C CYS A 432 -10.61 -16.73 19.37
N PHE A 433 -10.15 -15.64 18.78
CA PHE A 433 -10.60 -14.29 19.12
C PHE A 433 -12.08 -14.04 18.80
N THR A 434 -12.70 -14.85 17.93
CA THR A 434 -14.14 -14.77 17.61
C THR A 434 -15.01 -15.35 18.73
N CYS A 435 -14.56 -16.39 19.45
CA CYS A 435 -15.39 -17.09 20.44
C CYS A 435 -14.74 -17.22 21.84
N GLY A 436 -13.54 -16.69 22.02
CA GLY A 436 -12.76 -16.78 23.26
C GLY A 436 -12.18 -18.16 23.56
N SER A 437 -12.41 -19.17 22.73
CA SER A 437 -11.99 -20.55 23.01
C SER A 437 -10.49 -20.74 22.84
N LEU A 438 -9.80 -21.21 23.88
CA LEU A 438 -8.39 -21.58 23.83
C LEU A 438 -8.13 -22.90 23.05
N LYS A 439 -9.18 -23.60 22.61
CA LYS A 439 -9.08 -24.92 21.97
C LYS A 439 -8.78 -24.87 20.47
N HIS A 440 -8.91 -23.72 19.82
CA HIS A 440 -8.66 -23.56 18.38
C HIS A 440 -8.24 -22.13 18.02
N LYS A 441 -7.54 -21.96 16.89
CA LYS A 441 -7.18 -20.64 16.35
C LYS A 441 -8.36 -20.02 15.59
N HIS A 442 -8.35 -18.69 15.42
CA HIS A 442 -9.38 -17.92 14.68
C HIS A 442 -9.80 -18.56 13.33
N LYS A 443 -8.85 -19.16 12.59
CA LYS A 443 -9.10 -19.77 11.29
C LYS A 443 -9.99 -21.02 11.32
N ALA A 444 -10.08 -21.71 12.46
CA ALA A 444 -10.86 -22.93 12.65
C ALA A 444 -12.10 -22.68 13.51
N CYS A 445 -12.56 -21.42 13.58
CA CYS A 445 -13.61 -21.02 14.51
C CYS A 445 -15.01 -21.27 13.92
N PRO A 446 -15.82 -22.16 14.52
CA PRO A 446 -17.11 -22.56 13.96
C PRO A 446 -18.16 -21.43 13.98
N LEU A 447 -17.94 -20.35 14.74
CA LEU A 447 -18.80 -19.15 14.76
C LEU A 447 -18.50 -18.15 13.63
N LYS A 448 -17.49 -18.41 12.79
CA LYS A 448 -17.11 -17.50 11.70
C LYS A 448 -18.20 -17.41 10.61
N ASP A 449 -18.98 -18.48 10.43
CA ASP A 449 -20.02 -18.55 9.40
C ASP A 449 -21.43 -18.22 9.90
N SER A 450 -21.68 -18.24 11.23
CA SER A 450 -23.01 -17.99 11.81
C SER A 450 -23.48 -16.54 11.70
N HIS A 451 -22.56 -15.57 11.60
CA HIS A 451 -22.91 -14.15 11.45
C HIS A 451 -23.40 -13.76 10.05
N ARG A 452 -23.27 -14.62 9.03
CA ARG A 452 -23.86 -14.39 7.70
C ARG A 452 -25.34 -14.77 7.61
N MET A 453 -25.84 -15.64 8.49
CA MET A 453 -27.20 -16.21 8.38
C MET A 453 -28.23 -15.54 9.28
N SER A 454 -27.82 -14.74 10.27
CA SER A 454 -28.74 -14.09 11.23
C SER A 454 -29.45 -12.84 10.70
N SER A 455 -29.09 -12.31 9.52
CA SER A 455 -29.76 -11.15 8.92
C SER A 455 -31.03 -11.49 8.14
N TYR A 456 -31.40 -12.78 8.01
CA TYR A 456 -32.53 -13.19 7.17
C TYR A 456 -33.77 -13.73 7.89
N ARG A 457 -33.78 -13.88 9.22
CA ARG A 457 -34.99 -14.34 9.92
C ARG A 457 -35.10 -13.79 11.34
N SER A 458 -35.97 -12.78 11.52
CA SER A 458 -37.10 -12.84 12.48
C SER A 458 -37.75 -11.45 12.65
N ASN A 459 -38.68 -11.13 11.75
CA ASN A 459 -39.77 -10.20 12.06
C ASN A 459 -40.96 -11.04 12.54
N ALA A 460 -41.17 -11.12 13.86
CA ALA A 460 -42.46 -11.53 14.42
C ALA A 460 -42.64 -10.90 15.81
N LYS A 461 -43.69 -10.09 15.91
CA LYS A 461 -44.13 -9.33 17.09
C LYS A 461 -44.57 -10.28 18.22
N SER A 462 -44.33 -9.88 19.47
CA SER A 462 -45.39 -9.99 20.50
C SER A 462 -45.22 -8.90 21.57
N ARG A 463 -46.38 -8.40 22.02
CA ARG A 463 -46.62 -7.30 22.96
C ARG A 463 -46.53 -7.80 24.41
N GLY A 464 -46.16 -6.92 25.34
CA GLY A 464 -46.86 -6.84 26.63
C GLY A 464 -46.03 -6.67 27.91
N LYS A 465 -46.23 -5.49 28.53
CA LYS A 465 -46.31 -5.17 29.97
C LYS A 465 -45.03 -5.05 30.83
N ASN A 466 -44.81 -3.80 31.26
CA ASN A 466 -44.16 -3.32 32.50
C ASN A 466 -44.86 -3.86 33.79
N PRO A 467 -44.32 -3.76 35.03
CA PRO A 467 -43.58 -2.58 35.54
C PRO A 467 -42.46 -2.73 36.61
N SER A 468 -41.72 -1.62 36.74
CA SER A 468 -41.16 -0.98 37.95
C SER A 468 -40.20 -1.71 38.89
N HIS A 469 -38.98 -1.18 39.00
CA HIS A 469 -38.44 -0.68 40.28
C HIS A 469 -37.24 0.26 40.07
N HIS A 470 -37.40 1.53 40.46
CA HIS A 470 -36.30 2.40 40.91
C HIS A 470 -36.03 2.07 42.39
N PRO A 471 -34.78 2.17 42.88
CA PRO A 471 -34.15 3.46 43.26
C PRO A 471 -32.61 3.45 43.00
N LEU A 472 -31.73 4.43 43.23
CA LEU A 472 -31.71 5.74 43.86
C LEU A 472 -30.44 6.46 43.33
N TYR A 473 -30.54 7.75 43.06
CA TYR A 473 -29.42 8.65 42.73
C TYR A 473 -28.47 8.85 43.93
N LYS A 474 -27.15 8.98 43.68
CA LYS A 474 -26.18 9.86 44.39
C LYS A 474 -24.87 10.00 43.58
N PRO A 475 -24.06 11.07 43.79
CA PRO A 475 -23.68 11.97 42.69
C PRO A 475 -22.20 11.94 42.26
N LYS A 476 -21.98 12.53 41.07
CA LYS A 476 -20.71 12.72 40.35
C LYS A 476 -19.57 13.28 41.22
N ALA A 477 -18.42 12.60 41.22
CA ALA A 477 -17.13 13.18 41.60
C ALA A 477 -16.48 13.84 40.38
N LYS A 478 -16.28 15.16 40.45
CA LYS A 478 -15.53 15.98 39.48
C LYS A 478 -14.06 15.51 39.41
N LYS A 479 -13.60 15.04 38.24
CA LYS A 479 -12.15 14.88 37.98
C LYS A 479 -11.55 16.24 37.64
N LYS A 480 -10.59 16.66 38.48
CA LYS A 480 -9.79 17.89 38.36
C LYS A 480 -8.92 17.89 37.09
N SER A 481 -8.74 19.07 36.52
CA SER A 481 -7.98 19.39 35.31
C SER A 481 -6.47 19.11 35.42
N GLY A 482 -5.84 18.85 34.27
CA GLY A 482 -4.46 18.37 34.10
C GLY A 482 -3.32 19.32 34.49
N ALA A 483 -3.59 20.44 35.16
CA ALA A 483 -2.55 21.39 35.59
C ALA A 483 -1.80 20.92 36.85
N ALA A 484 -2.45 20.18 37.76
CA ALA A 484 -1.82 19.73 39.01
C ALA A 484 -0.82 18.56 38.85
N ARG A 485 -0.80 17.90 37.69
CA ARG A 485 0.11 16.76 37.43
C ARG A 485 1.49 17.20 36.91
N ARG A 486 1.65 18.45 36.47
CA ARG A 486 2.95 18.99 36.02
C ARG A 486 3.86 19.46 37.16
N ALA A 487 3.31 19.94 38.28
CA ALA A 487 4.11 20.38 39.43
C ALA A 487 4.81 19.22 40.17
N LYS A 488 4.23 18.02 40.18
CA LYS A 488 4.83 16.84 40.85
C LYS A 488 5.95 16.16 40.05
N LYS A 489 6.17 16.51 38.77
CA LYS A 489 7.23 15.91 37.94
C LYS A 489 8.52 16.74 37.92
N MET A 490 8.47 18.02 38.27
CA MET A 490 9.66 18.88 38.35
C MET A 490 10.38 18.85 39.72
N ALA A 491 9.74 18.33 40.77
CA ALA A 491 10.38 18.17 42.09
C ALA A 491 11.13 16.83 42.27
N ALA A 492 11.15 15.96 41.25
CA ALA A 492 11.78 14.63 41.31
C ALA A 492 13.00 14.50 40.38
N GLN A 493 13.52 15.60 39.84
CA GLN A 493 14.72 15.64 39.00
C GLN A 493 15.85 16.51 39.57
N SER A 494 15.79 16.78 40.87
CA SER A 494 16.86 17.47 41.60
C SER A 494 17.13 16.74 42.91
N VAL A 495 17.75 15.57 42.80
CA VAL A 495 18.74 14.99 43.73
C VAL A 495 19.73 14.19 42.90
#